data_AF-A0A839VC42-F1
#
_entry.id   AF-A0A839VC42-F1
#
_cell.length_a   1.000
_cell.length_b   1.000
_cell.length_c   1.000
_cell.angle_alpha   90.00
_cell.angle_beta   90.00
_cell.angle_gamma   90.00
#
_symmetry.space_group_name_H-M   'P 1'
#
loop_
_entity.id
_entity.type
_entity.pdbx_description
1 polymer ?
#
loop_
_entity_poly.entity_id
_entity_poly.type
_entity_poly.pdbx_seq_one_letter_code
_entity_poly.pdbx_strand_id
1 'polypeptide(L)'
;MISPLLANVYLHYVLDEWFEEDVKPRLRGRAFEVRFADDAVLAFSSEADARKVLEVLPKRFARFGLTLHPTKTRLVRFRPHRDQRVETFDFLGFTHYWGKSRRGLLVIKRKTAKR
;
A
#
# COMPACT_ATOMS: atom_id res chain seq x y z
N MET A 1 25.95 7.04 -12.58
CA MET A 1 24.94 6.92 -11.50
C MET A 1 24.07 5.70 -11.77
N ILE A 2 24.37 4.56 -11.15
CA ILE A 2 23.61 3.29 -11.30
C ILE A 2 22.63 3.08 -10.10
N SER A 3 22.71 3.95 -9.08
CA SER A 3 22.01 3.84 -7.80
C SER A 3 20.47 3.67 -7.87
N PRO A 4 19.70 4.41 -8.70
CA PRO A 4 18.24 4.25 -8.73
C PRO A 4 17.80 2.89 -9.28
N LEU A 5 18.56 2.34 -10.23
CA LEU A 5 18.27 1.04 -10.82
C LEU A 5 18.53 -0.08 -9.82
N LEU A 6 19.65 -0.01 -9.08
CA LEU A 6 19.98 -1.00 -8.06
C LEU A 6 18.97 -1.00 -6.91
N ALA A 7 18.52 0.17 -6.45
CA ALA A 7 17.48 0.27 -5.43
C ALA A 7 16.15 -0.33 -5.91
N ASN A 8 15.75 -0.06 -7.16
CA ASN A 8 14.52 -0.61 -7.74
C ASN A 8 14.54 -2.13 -7.91
N VAL A 9 15.69 -2.68 -8.32
CA VAL A 9 15.91 -4.13 -8.42
C VAL A 9 15.92 -4.75 -7.03
N TYR A 10 16.56 -4.10 -6.05
CA TYR A 10 16.59 -4.60 -4.68
C TYR A 10 15.18 -4.69 -4.07
N LEU A 11 14.37 -3.64 -4.21
CA LEU A 11 12.98 -3.63 -3.75
C LEU A 11 12.10 -4.64 -4.50
N HIS A 12 12.42 -4.94 -5.75
CA HIS A 12 11.73 -6.00 -6.49
C HIS A 12 11.85 -7.36 -5.79
N TYR A 13 13.07 -7.74 -5.37
CA TYR A 13 13.29 -9.01 -4.65
C TYR A 13 12.76 -8.96 -3.20
N VAL A 14 12.95 -7.84 -2.51
CA VAL A 14 12.59 -7.74 -1.09
C VAL A 14 11.08 -7.67 -0.89
N LEU A 15 10.38 -6.95 -1.78
CA LEU A 15 8.95 -6.68 -1.68
C LEU A 15 8.14 -7.38 -2.76
N ASP A 16 8.35 -7.08 -4.05
CA ASP A 16 7.42 -7.55 -5.11
C ASP A 16 7.36 -9.08 -5.20
N GLU A 17 8.51 -9.74 -5.35
CA GLU A 17 8.61 -11.20 -5.50
C GLU A 17 8.13 -11.90 -4.23
N TRP A 18 8.56 -11.42 -3.07
CA TRP A 18 8.09 -11.92 -1.78
C TRP A 18 6.57 -11.74 -1.61
N PHE A 19 6.01 -10.63 -2.06
CA PHE A 19 4.57 -10.40 -1.95
C PHE A 19 3.80 -11.37 -2.85
N GLU A 20 4.28 -11.62 -4.06
CA GLU A 20 3.64 -12.52 -5.02
C GLU A 20 3.76 -14.00 -4.64
N GLU A 21 4.94 -14.45 -4.25
CA GLU A 21 5.24 -15.87 -4.06
C GLU A 21 4.97 -16.35 -2.64
N ASP A 22 5.23 -15.49 -1.64
CA ASP A 22 5.16 -15.86 -0.23
C ASP A 22 3.90 -15.32 0.44
N VAL A 23 3.54 -14.06 0.20
CA VAL A 23 2.45 -13.41 0.94
C VAL A 23 1.10 -13.79 0.35
N LYS A 24 0.88 -13.48 -0.93
CA LYS A 24 -0.41 -13.65 -1.62
C LYS A 24 -1.00 -15.07 -1.48
N PRO A 25 -0.24 -16.18 -1.64
CA PRO A 25 -0.79 -17.53 -1.51
C PRO A 25 -1.27 -17.88 -0.10
N ARG A 26 -0.80 -17.15 0.93
CA ARG A 26 -1.16 -17.36 2.34
C ARG A 26 -2.31 -16.46 2.80
N LEU A 27 -2.79 -15.56 1.93
CA LEU A 27 -3.92 -14.68 2.24
C LEU A 27 -5.26 -15.38 2.00
N ARG A 28 -6.27 -15.00 2.78
CA ARG A 28 -7.64 -15.49 2.60
C ARG A 28 -8.41 -14.66 1.58
N GLY A 29 -8.13 -13.35 1.56
CA GLY A 29 -8.75 -12.39 0.65
C GLY A 29 -7.89 -12.07 -0.57
N ARG A 30 -8.48 -11.31 -1.50
CA ARG A 30 -7.74 -10.74 -2.63
C ARG A 30 -6.79 -9.66 -2.13
N ALA A 31 -5.60 -9.63 -2.70
CA ALA A 31 -4.64 -8.56 -2.48
C ALA A 31 -3.88 -8.22 -3.76
N PHE A 32 -3.41 -6.98 -3.84
CA PHE A 32 -2.54 -6.52 -4.92
C PHE A 32 -1.58 -5.45 -4.42
N GLU A 33 -0.48 -5.29 -5.15
CA GLU A 33 0.56 -4.32 -4.88
C GLU A 33 0.63 -3.29 -6.00
N VAL A 34 0.91 -2.04 -5.64
CA VAL A 34 1.30 -0.98 -6.57
C VAL A 34 2.55 -0.31 -6.02
N ARG A 35 3.64 -0.34 -6.80
CA ARG A 35 4.92 0.25 -6.43
C ARG A 35 5.39 1.27 -7.47
N PHE A 36 6.03 2.33 -7.00
CA PHE A 36 6.72 3.32 -7.81
C PHE A 36 7.99 3.77 -7.09
N ALA A 37 9.15 3.39 -7.64
CA ALA A 37 10.44 3.54 -6.97
C ALA A 37 10.44 2.92 -5.55
N ASP A 38 10.62 3.74 -4.52
CA ASP A 38 10.63 3.40 -3.10
C ASP A 38 9.26 3.48 -2.41
N ASP A 39 8.25 4.07 -3.06
CA ASP A 39 6.89 4.15 -2.54
C ASP A 39 6.03 2.95 -3.01
N ALA A 40 5.39 2.25 -2.07
CA ALA A 40 4.51 1.12 -2.35
C ALA A 40 3.18 1.21 -1.58
N VAL A 41 2.11 0.71 -2.20
CA VAL A 41 0.78 0.53 -1.60
C VAL A 41 0.36 -0.92 -1.78
N LEU A 42 0.08 -1.58 -0.65
CA LEU A 42 -0.49 -2.92 -0.63
C LEU A 42 -1.98 -2.82 -0.30
N ALA A 43 -2.83 -3.33 -1.18
CA ALA A 43 -4.27 -3.30 -1.03
C ALA A 43 -4.81 -4.70 -0.72
N PHE A 44 -5.70 -4.79 0.27
CA PHE A 44 -6.27 -6.05 0.77
C PHE A 44 -7.79 -5.96 0.84
N SER A 45 -8.48 -7.06 0.52
CA SER A 45 -9.93 -7.16 0.73
C SER A 45 -10.30 -7.56 2.17
N SER A 46 -9.34 -8.06 2.96
CA SER A 46 -9.52 -8.53 4.33
C SER A 46 -8.62 -7.74 5.28
N GLU A 47 -9.23 -7.17 6.33
CA GLU A 47 -8.51 -6.44 7.37
C GLU A 47 -7.58 -7.37 8.19
N ALA A 48 -8.00 -8.61 8.42
CA ALA A 48 -7.18 -9.59 9.12
C ALA A 48 -5.89 -9.93 8.35
N ASP A 49 -6.00 -10.04 7.03
CA ASP A 49 -4.84 -10.28 6.17
C ASP A 49 -3.92 -9.06 6.12
N ALA A 50 -4.50 -7.86 6.00
CA ALA A 50 -3.73 -6.63 6.02
C ALA A 50 -2.94 -6.44 7.34
N ARG A 51 -3.54 -6.77 8.49
CA ARG A 51 -2.85 -6.74 9.79
C ARG A 51 -1.70 -7.74 9.86
N LYS A 52 -1.92 -8.98 9.42
CA LYS A 52 -0.85 -10.00 9.37
C LYS A 52 0.32 -9.53 8.53
N VAL A 53 0.06 -8.98 7.34
CA VAL A 53 1.13 -8.47 6.46
C VAL A 53 1.84 -7.30 7.12
N LEU A 54 1.12 -6.36 7.74
CA LEU A 54 1.71 -5.23 8.45
C LEU A 54 2.66 -5.67 9.58
N GLU A 55 2.39 -6.78 10.26
CA GLU A 55 3.25 -7.32 11.32
C GLU A 55 4.53 -7.99 10.79
N VAL A 56 4.46 -8.65 9.63
CA VAL A 56 5.60 -9.39 9.06
C VAL A 56 6.46 -8.53 8.14
N LEU A 57 5.89 -7.49 7.53
CA LEU A 57 6.57 -6.63 6.57
C LEU A 57 7.83 -5.94 7.16
N PRO A 58 7.82 -5.36 8.38
CA PRO A 58 9.04 -4.82 8.99
C PRO A 58 10.11 -5.89 9.24
N LYS A 59 9.71 -7.12 9.60
CA LYS A 59 10.64 -8.23 9.83
C LYS A 59 11.29 -8.67 8.53
N ARG A 60 10.54 -8.70 7.43
CA ARG A 60 11.06 -8.95 6.08
C ARG A 60 12.10 -7.90 5.73
N PHE A 61 11.76 -6.61 5.82
CA PHE A 61 12.67 -5.51 5.48
C PHE A 61 13.95 -5.52 6.34
N ALA A 62 13.82 -5.77 7.65
CA ALA A 62 14.96 -5.84 8.57
C ALA A 62 15.95 -6.97 8.21
N ARG A 63 15.46 -8.12 7.71
CA ARG A 63 16.32 -9.22 7.23
C ARG A 63 17.20 -8.81 6.05
N PHE A 64 16.78 -7.80 5.29
CA PHE A 64 17.50 -7.23 4.16
C PHE A 64 18.18 -5.90 4.53
N GLY A 65 18.31 -5.58 5.81
CA GLY A 65 18.98 -4.35 6.27
C GLY A 65 18.21 -3.06 5.94
N LEU A 66 16.92 -3.16 5.59
CA LEU A 66 16.07 -2.01 5.34
C LEU A 66 15.21 -1.71 6.58
N THR A 67 15.01 -0.42 6.85
CA THR A 67 14.14 0.04 7.93
C THR A 67 12.92 0.73 7.32
N LEU A 68 11.73 0.19 7.59
CA LEU A 68 10.48 0.86 7.23
C LEU A 68 10.26 2.05 8.16
N HIS A 69 9.85 3.17 7.58
CA HIS A 69 9.54 4.36 8.37
C HIS A 69 8.21 4.15 9.11
N PRO A 70 8.20 4.07 10.45
CA PRO A 70 7.03 3.65 11.22
C PRO A 70 5.83 4.61 11.06
N THR A 71 6.07 5.87 10.71
CA THR A 71 4.98 6.82 10.45
C THR A 71 4.49 6.83 8.99
N LYS A 72 5.26 6.29 8.04
CA LYS A 72 4.81 6.17 6.64
C LYS A 72 3.98 4.90 6.43
N THR A 73 4.37 3.82 7.07
CA THR A 73 3.67 2.53 6.95
C THR A 73 2.50 2.46 7.92
N ARG A 74 1.30 2.80 7.44
CA ARG A 74 0.06 2.71 8.22
C ARG A 74 -1.01 1.92 7.48
N LEU A 75 -1.86 1.21 8.23
CA LEU A 75 -3.05 0.58 7.68
C LEU A 75 -4.16 1.62 7.53
N VAL A 76 -4.71 1.75 6.32
CA VAL A 76 -5.78 2.70 6.00
C VAL A 76 -7.04 1.95 5.62
N ARG A 77 -8.16 2.21 6.31
CA ARG A 77 -9.45 1.63 5.95
C ARG A 77 -10.04 2.36 4.73
N PHE A 78 -9.66 1.93 3.53
CA PHE A 78 -10.06 2.56 2.27
C PHE A 78 -11.30 1.92 1.60
N ARG A 79 -12.41 1.81 2.34
CA ARG A 79 -13.68 1.26 1.84
C ARG A 79 -14.80 2.29 1.95
N PRO A 80 -15.71 2.40 0.96
CA PRO A 80 -16.89 3.22 1.10
C PRO A 80 -17.79 2.63 2.19
N HIS A 81 -18.02 3.37 3.27
CA HIS A 81 -19.01 3.05 4.29
C HIS A 81 -19.99 4.21 4.39
N ARG A 82 -21.30 3.91 4.50
CA ARG A 82 -22.34 4.96 4.53
C ARG A 82 -22.22 5.90 5.73
N ASP A 83 -21.75 5.39 6.87
CA ASP A 83 -21.85 6.09 8.17
C ASP A 83 -20.49 6.34 8.85
N GLN A 84 -19.37 6.02 8.20
CA GLN A 84 -18.04 6.29 8.74
C GLN A 84 -17.23 7.20 7.82
N ARG A 85 -16.43 8.06 8.44
CA ARG A 85 -15.48 8.92 7.74
C ARG A 85 -14.45 8.03 7.05
N VAL A 86 -14.57 7.90 5.74
CA VAL A 86 -13.64 7.09 4.94
C VAL A 86 -12.28 7.75 4.99
N GLU A 87 -11.28 6.99 5.40
CA GLU A 87 -9.92 7.51 5.48
C GLU A 87 -9.35 7.79 4.09
N THR A 88 -8.40 8.73 4.03
CA THR A 88 -7.66 9.08 2.83
C THR A 88 -6.21 8.68 2.97
N PHE A 89 -5.54 8.42 1.86
CA PHE A 89 -4.10 8.18 1.84
C PHE A 89 -3.43 8.96 0.72
N ASP A 90 -2.16 9.32 0.94
CA ASP A 90 -1.35 10.01 -0.05
C ASP A 90 -0.47 8.99 -0.77
N PHE A 91 -0.39 9.08 -2.09
CA PHE A 91 0.46 8.26 -2.93
C PHE A 91 0.84 9.05 -4.18
N LEU A 92 2.13 9.11 -4.49
CA LEU A 92 2.69 9.82 -5.66
C LEU A 92 2.25 11.28 -5.78
N GLY A 93 2.20 12.00 -4.65
CA GLY A 93 1.80 13.41 -4.61
C GLY A 93 0.30 13.66 -4.74
N PHE A 94 -0.53 12.62 -4.67
CA PHE A 94 -1.98 12.73 -4.69
C PHE A 94 -2.63 12.13 -3.45
N THR A 95 -3.57 12.86 -2.86
CA THR A 95 -4.50 12.33 -1.86
C THR A 95 -5.63 11.58 -2.55
N HIS A 96 -5.74 10.29 -2.26
CA HIS A 96 -6.80 9.40 -2.74
C HIS A 96 -7.93 9.37 -1.71
N TYR A 97 -9.17 9.61 -2.17
CA TYR A 97 -10.35 9.68 -1.30
C TYR A 97 -11.61 9.20 -2.04
N TRP A 98 -12.59 8.71 -1.28
CA TRP A 98 -13.89 8.36 -1.83
C TRP A 98 -14.77 9.61 -1.97
N GLY A 99 -15.44 9.75 -3.11
CA GLY A 99 -16.38 10.84 -3.36
C GLY A 99 -17.49 10.42 -4.32
N LYS A 100 -18.55 11.24 -4.40
CA LYS A 100 -19.64 11.01 -5.36
C LYS A 100 -19.27 11.53 -6.75
N SER A 101 -19.51 10.73 -7.78
CA SER A 101 -19.43 11.16 -9.18
C SER A 101 -20.59 12.09 -9.53
N ARG A 102 -20.56 12.72 -10.71
CA ARG A 102 -21.69 13.52 -11.22
C ARG A 102 -22.99 12.72 -11.35
N ARG A 103 -22.89 11.39 -11.50
CA ARG A 103 -24.01 10.44 -11.58
C ARG A 103 -24.40 9.85 -10.22
N GLY A 104 -23.87 10.38 -9.11
CA GLY A 104 -24.19 9.91 -7.75
C GLY A 104 -23.47 8.64 -7.29
N LEU A 105 -22.72 7.97 -8.17
CA LEU A 105 -21.97 6.75 -7.85
C LEU A 105 -20.73 7.07 -7.00
N LEU A 106 -20.42 6.20 -6.02
CA LEU A 106 -19.18 6.30 -5.25
C LEU A 106 -17.98 5.92 -6.12
N VAL A 107 -17.03 6.84 -6.22
CA VAL A 107 -15.81 6.67 -7.02
C VAL A 107 -14.60 7.16 -6.22
N ILE A 108 -13.43 6.62 -6.55
CA ILE A 108 -12.16 7.12 -6.02
C ILE A 108 -11.80 8.39 -6.78
N LYS A 109 -11.60 9.49 -6.04
CA LYS A 109 -11.12 10.77 -6.54
C LYS A 109 -9.71 11.04 -6.04
N ARG A 110 -9.02 11.91 -6.77
CA ARG A 110 -7.66 12.36 -6.47
C ARG A 110 -7.64 13.87 -6.39
N LYS A 111 -6.86 14.41 -5.47
CA LYS A 111 -6.49 15.83 -5.40
C LYS A 111 -4.99 15.90 -5.12
N THR A 112 -4.33 16.97 -5.53
CA THR A 112 -2.92 17.18 -5.20
C THR A 112 -2.77 17.18 -3.67
N ALA A 113 -1.81 16.40 -3.18
CA ALA A 113 -1.47 16.37 -1.77
C ALA A 113 -0.95 17.76 -1.37
N LYS A 114 -1.49 18.31 -0.28
CA LYS A 114 -0.93 19.52 0.33
C LYS A 114 0.28 19.05 1.14
N ARG A 115 1.47 19.47 0.73
CA ARG A 115 2.71 19.28 1.51
C ARG A 115 2.63 20.05 2.81
#